data_AF-A0A7Y4GWN9-F1
#
_entry.id   AF-A0A7Y4GWN9-F1
#
_cell.length_a   1.000
_cell.length_b   1.000
_cell.length_c   1.000
_cell.angle_alpha   90.00
_cell.angle_beta   90.00
_cell.angle_gamma   90.00
#
_symmetry.space_group_name_H-M   'P 1'
#
loop_
_entity.id
_entity.type
_entity.pdbx_description
1 polymer ?
#
loop_
_entity_poly.entity_id
_entity_poly.type
_entity_poly.pdbx_seq_one_letter_code
_entity_poly.pdbx_strand_id
1 'polypeptide(L)' 'MVNKVTWQKAGRVTEPGRYMFRYGWLTITAEDLAIWQQFPNASFTLVALPSAPDAPEEFHLGAFEIPAKPTVDEH' A
#
# COMPACT_ATOMS: atom_id res chain seq x y z
N MET A 1 3.49 11.62 -10.50
CA MET A 1 3.37 10.16 -10.59
C MET A 1 2.84 9.64 -9.27
N VAL A 2 1.69 8.98 -9.25
CA VAL A 2 1.11 8.41 -8.03
C VAL A 2 1.86 7.10 -7.75
N ASN A 3 2.70 7.06 -6.72
CA ASN A 3 3.40 5.83 -6.34
C ASN A 3 2.40 4.91 -5.64
N LYS A 4 1.95 3.85 -6.33
CA LYS A 4 1.05 2.84 -5.76
C LYS A 4 1.83 1.59 -5.33
N VAL A 5 1.42 0.97 -4.24
CA VAL A 5 2.01 -0.24 -3.67
C VAL A 5 0.97 -1.36 -3.58
N THR A 6 1.33 -2.55 -4.06
CA THR A 6 0.53 -3.76 -3.91
C THR A 6 1.03 -4.56 -2.70
N TRP A 7 0.22 -5.49 -2.20
CA TRP A 7 0.62 -6.35 -1.08
C TRP A 7 1.95 -7.09 -1.35
N GLN A 8 2.14 -7.55 -2.59
CA GLN A 8 3.37 -8.18 -3.03
C GLN A 8 4.58 -7.24 -2.95
N LYS A 9 4.43 -5.97 -3.37
CA LYS A 9 5.49 -4.96 -3.27
C LYS A 9 5.78 -4.53 -1.84
N ALA A 10 4.79 -4.61 -0.96
CA ALA A 10 4.95 -4.38 0.48
C ALA A 10 5.60 -5.57 1.22
N GLY A 11 5.93 -6.67 0.53
CA GLY A 11 6.58 -7.84 1.13
C GLY A 11 5.62 -8.84 1.75
N ARG A 12 4.33 -8.81 1.39
CA ARG A 12 3.28 -9.70 1.94
C ARG A 12 3.22 -9.70 3.47
N VAL A 13 3.30 -8.50 4.06
CA VAL A 13 3.16 -8.33 5.50
C VAL A 13 1.83 -8.88 6.00
N THR A 14 1.85 -9.48 7.19
CA THR A 14 0.66 -10.10 7.82
C THR A 14 0.27 -9.42 9.12
N GLU A 15 1.10 -8.52 9.63
CA GLU A 15 0.90 -7.84 10.90
C GLU A 15 0.91 -6.32 10.70
N PRO A 16 0.09 -5.57 11.44
CA PRO A 16 0.12 -4.12 11.37
C PRO A 16 1.41 -3.61 12.02
N GLY A 17 2.03 -2.61 11.42
CA GLY A 17 3.29 -2.09 11.91
C GLY A 17 4.00 -1.18 10.91
N ARG A 18 5.24 -0.84 11.27
CA ARG A 18 6.12 0.02 10.49
C ARG A 18 7.19 -0.83 9.84
N TYR A 19 7.22 -0.83 8.51
CA TYR A 19 8.11 -1.64 7.69
C TYR A 19 9.07 -0.75 6.91
N MET A 20 10.29 -1.23 6.68
CA MET A 20 11.25 -0.51 5.86
C MET A 20 10.80 -0.54 4.40
N PHE A 21 10.69 0.62 3.77
CA PHE A 21 10.23 0.76 2.39
C PHE A 21 11.12 1.72 1.62
N ARG A 22 11.90 1.18 0.67
CA ARG A 22 12.88 1.93 -0.12
C ARG A 22 13.87 2.70 0.78
N TYR A 23 13.76 4.03 0.82
CA TYR A 23 14.61 4.95 1.60
C TYR A 23 13.92 5.49 2.85
N GLY A 24 12.75 4.94 3.18
CA GLY A 24 11.91 5.41 4.27
C GLY A 24 11.17 4.27 4.95
N TRP A 25 10.08 4.63 5.59
CA TRP A 25 9.25 3.73 6.37
C TRP A 25 7.83 3.75 5.85
N LEU A 26 7.22 2.57 5.76
CA LEU A 26 5.81 2.40 5.40
C LEU A 26 5.06 1.89 6.62
N THR A 27 4.10 2.68 7.08
CA THR A 27 3.15 2.28 8.12
C THR A 27 1.97 1.58 7.48
N ILE A 28 1.68 0.39 7.99
CA ILE A 28 0.60 -0.49 7.53
C ILE A 28 -0.31 -0.74 8.72
N THR A 29 -1.59 -0.37 8.60
CA THR A 29 -2.58 -0.55 9.66
C THR A 29 -3.30 -1.88 9.54
N ALA A 30 -4.04 -2.26 10.59
CA ALA A 30 -4.88 -3.45 10.56
C ALA A 30 -5.99 -3.35 9.50
N GLU A 31 -6.47 -2.14 9.23
CA GLU A 31 -7.49 -1.86 8.21
C GLU A 31 -6.94 -2.08 6.80
N ASP A 32 -5.71 -1.62 6.54
CA ASP A 32 -5.03 -1.84 5.25
C ASP A 32 -4.81 -3.34 4.98
N LEU A 33 -4.41 -4.09 6.01
CA LEU A 33 -4.26 -5.54 5.92
C LEU A 33 -5.57 -6.23 5.67
N ALA A 34 -6.67 -5.78 6.27
CA ALA A 34 -8.00 -6.36 6.02
C ALA A 34 -8.40 -6.20 4.54
N ILE A 35 -8.09 -5.05 3.94
CA ILE A 35 -8.32 -4.81 2.51
C ILE A 35 -7.47 -5.76 1.66
N TRP A 36 -6.18 -5.92 1.96
CA TRP A 36 -5.33 -6.85 1.21
C TRP A 36 -5.72 -8.33 1.39
N GLN A 37 -6.22 -8.70 2.57
CA GLN A 37 -6.76 -10.04 2.80
C GLN A 37 -8.02 -10.29 1.97
N GLN A 38 -8.90 -9.29 1.84
CA GLN A 38 -10.10 -9.39 1.02
C GLN A 38 -9.80 -9.26 -0.48
N PHE A 39 -8.85 -8.41 -0.85
CA PHE A 39 -8.44 -8.07 -2.21
C PHE A 39 -6.91 -8.12 -2.33
N PRO A 40 -6.33 -9.31 -2.55
CA PRO A 40 -4.87 -9.46 -2.61
C PRO A 40 -4.20 -8.71 -3.77
N ASN A 41 -4.99 -8.32 -4.77
CA ASN A 41 -4.55 -7.53 -5.92
C ASN A 41 -4.80 -6.02 -5.75
N ALA A 42 -5.32 -5.57 -4.61
CA ALA A 42 -5.54 -4.15 -4.34
C ALA A 42 -4.21 -3.38 -4.28
N SER A 43 -4.22 -2.21 -4.89
CA SER A 43 -3.10 -1.27 -4.87
C SER A 43 -3.46 -0.09 -4.00
N PHE A 44 -2.57 0.30 -3.10
CA PHE A 44 -2.74 1.48 -2.26
C PHE A 44 -1.89 2.62 -2.79
N THR A 45 -2.41 3.83 -2.70
CA THR A 45 -1.63 5.05 -2.94
C THR A 45 -0.70 5.29 -1.77
N LEU A 46 0.59 5.50 -2.03
CA LEU A 46 1.54 5.92 -1.01
C LEU A 46 1.38 7.40 -0.73
N VAL A 47 1.05 7.73 0.50
CA VAL A 47 0.93 9.11 0.98
C VAL A 47 2.13 9.41 1.86
N ALA A 48 2.95 10.37 1.42
CA ALA A 48 4.08 10.85 2.20
C ALA A 48 3.58 11.69 3.37
N LEU A 49 4.09 11.41 4.56
CA LEU A 49 3.89 12.21 5.75
C LEU A 49 4.96 13.32 5.79
N PRO A 50 4.64 14.50 6.31
CA PRO A 50 5.63 15.54 6.52
C PRO A 50 6.64 15.08 7.57
N SER A 51 7.86 14.80 7.13
CA SER A 51 9.00 14.46 7.99
C SER A 51 9.96 15.65 8.07
N ALA A 52 10.74 15.74 9.15
CA ALA A 52 11.81 16.73 9.28
C ALA A 52 12.86 16.53 8.16
N PRO A 53 13.58 17.59 7.73
CA PRO A 53 14.50 17.51 6.59
C PRO A 53 15.65 16.48 6.75
N ASP A 54 16.00 16.11 7.98
CA ASP A 54 17.02 15.11 8.32
C ASP A 54 16.43 13.74 8.72
N ALA A 55 15.10 13.60 8.71
CA ALA A 55 14.43 12.37 9.08
C ALA A 55 14.18 11.48 7.85
N PRO A 56 14.22 10.15 8.00
CA PRO A 56 13.83 9.25 6.92
C PRO A 56 12.37 9.50 6.53
N GLU A 57 12.07 9.44 5.23
CA GLU A 57 10.73 9.65 4.72
C GLU A 57 9.74 8.64 5.34
N GLU A 58 8.58 9.12 5.76
CA GLU A 58 7.51 8.29 6.31
C GLU A 58 6.33 8.27 5.36
N PHE A 59 5.83 7.08 5.07
CA PHE A 59 4.72 6.83 4.17
C PHE A 59 3.63 6.06 4.90
N HIS A 60 2.38 6.35 4.55
CA HIS A 60 1.23 5.52 4.92
C HIS A 60 0.42 5.15 3.68
N LEU A 61 -0.42 4.14 3.85
CA LEU A 61 -1.35 3.69 2.83
C LEU A 61 -2.58 4.62 2.81
N GLY A 62 -2.84 5.23 1.66
CA GLY A 62 -3.98 6.10 1.45
C GLY A 62 -5.12 5.40 0.71
N ALA A 63 -5.71 6.07 -0.27
CA ALA A 63 -6.77 5.48 -1.09
C ALA A 63 -6.29 4.19 -1.79
N PHE A 64 -7.14 3.17 -1.77
CA PHE A 64 -6.91 1.90 -2.46
C PHE A 64 -7.77 1.77 -3.71
N GLU A 65 -7.29 0.96 -4.63
CA GLU A 65 -7.99 0.59 -5.84
C GLU A 65 -7.91 -0.91 -6.07
N ILE A 66 -9.04 -1.49 -6.45
CA ILE A 66 -9.13 -2.90 -6.80
C ILE A 66 -9.09 -2.94 -8.33
N PRO A 67 -8.13 -3.64 -8.95
CA PRO A 67 -8.17 -3.82 -10.39
C PRO A 67 -9.49 -4.51 -10.74
N ALA A 68 -10.29 -3.85 -11.59
CA ALA A 68 -11.49 -4.47 -12.12
C ALA A 68 -11.07 -5.81 -12.74
N LYS A 69 -11.71 -6.89 -12.32
CA LYS A 69 -11.58 -8.17 -13.01
C LYS A 69 -11.89 -7.88 -14.47
N PRO A 70 -11.12 -8.37 -15.46
CA PRO A 70 -11.54 -8.23 -16.83
C PRO A 70 -12.89 -8.92 -16.91
N THR A 71 -13.96 -8.13 -17.01
CA THR A 71 -15.24 -8.62 -17.48
C THR A 71 -14.92 -9.09 -18.88
N VAL A 72 -14.74 -10.40 -19.03
CA VAL A 72 -14.85 -11.04 -20.33
C VAL A 72 -16.27 -10.73 -20.78
N ASP A 73 -16.38 -9.65 -21.55
CA ASP A 73 -17.55 -9.34 -22.33
C ASP A 73 -17.62 -10.46 -23.38
N GLU A 74 -18.34 -11.53 -23.01
CA GLU A 74 -18.67 -12.60 -23.94
C GLU A 74 -19.71 -12.02 -24.91
N HIS A 75 -19.26 -11.98 -26.17
CA HIS A 75 -19.86 -11.45 -27.39
C HIS A 75 -21.37 -11.68 -27.56
#